data_AF-A0A521HV81-F1
#
_entry.id   AF-A0A521HV81-F1
#
_cell.length_a   1.000
_cell.length_b   1.000
_cell.length_c   1.000
_cell.angle_alpha   90.00
_cell.angle_beta   90.00
_cell.angle_gamma   90.00
#
_symmetry.space_group_name_H-M   'P 1'
#
loop_
_entity.id
_entity.type
_entity.pdbx_description
1 polymer ?
#
loop_
_entity_poly.entity_id
_entity_poly.type
_entity_poly.pdbx_seq_one_letter_code
_entity_poly.pdbx_strand_id
1 'polypeptide(L)'
;MKPLCFVLMPFGRKTIPSGQTVDFDAVYASLIQPAIAAAGMEPLRADEEAVGGMIHKPMYERLILCDYAVADLTGANANVFYELGLRHGVRPATTVMLFGEK
;
A
#
# COMPACT_ATOMS: atom_id res chain seq x y z
N MET A 1 13.74 17.23 3.30
CA MET A 1 12.37 16.67 3.26
C MET A 1 12.51 15.17 3.04
N LYS A 2 11.79 14.32 3.79
CA LYS A 2 11.85 12.86 3.58
C LYS A 2 11.04 12.50 2.32
N PRO A 3 11.49 11.55 1.48
CA PRO A 3 10.69 11.08 0.37
C PRO A 3 9.47 10.31 0.89
N LEU A 4 8.35 10.43 0.17
CA LEU A 4 7.11 9.74 0.51
C LEU A 4 7.12 8.31 -0.04
N CYS A 5 6.64 7.37 0.77
CA CYS A 5 6.43 5.98 0.38
C CYS A 5 4.96 5.63 0.52
N PHE A 6 4.28 5.40 -0.61
CA PHE A 6 2.86 5.07 -0.63
C PHE A 6 2.63 3.58 -0.36
N VAL A 7 1.67 3.27 0.50
CA VAL A 7 1.34 1.89 0.87
C VAL A 7 -0.03 1.51 0.33
N LEU A 8 -0.04 0.61 -0.66
CA LEU A 8 -1.24 -0.01 -1.22
C LEU A 8 -1.39 -1.41 -0.65
N MET A 9 -2.39 -1.59 0.20
CA MET A 9 -2.66 -2.84 0.90
C MET A 9 -4.14 -2.96 1.26
N PRO A 10 -4.64 -4.18 1.53
CA PRO A 10 -5.94 -4.35 2.17
C PRO A 10 -5.96 -3.67 3.56
N PHE A 11 -7.14 -3.29 4.04
CA PHE A 11 -7.34 -2.66 5.36
C PHE A 11 -8.21 -3.53 6.26
N GLY A 12 -8.03 -3.38 7.58
CA GLY A 12 -8.79 -4.12 8.58
C GLY A 12 -8.49 -5.62 8.62
N ARG A 13 -9.38 -6.37 9.26
CA ARG A 13 -9.31 -7.85 9.28
C ARG A 13 -10.02 -8.43 8.08
N LYS A 14 -9.32 -9.24 7.29
CA LYS A 14 -9.94 -9.97 6.16
C LYS A 14 -9.57 -11.43 6.16
N THR A 15 -10.56 -12.27 5.82
CA THR A 15 -10.33 -13.68 5.50
C THR A 15 -9.84 -13.77 4.06
N ILE A 16 -8.63 -14.27 3.87
CA ILE A 16 -8.02 -14.44 2.55
C ILE A 16 -8.45 -15.80 1.95
N PRO A 17 -8.26 -16.05 0.63
CA PRO A 17 -8.71 -17.29 -0.02
C PRO A 17 -8.19 -18.59 0.62
N SER A 18 -7.07 -18.54 1.35
CA SER A 18 -6.52 -19.69 2.08
C SER A 18 -7.31 -20.08 3.34
N GLY A 19 -8.38 -19.33 3.68
CA GLY A 19 -9.21 -19.48 4.88
C GLY A 19 -8.64 -18.79 6.13
N GLN A 20 -7.41 -18.26 6.06
CA GLN A 20 -6.79 -17.54 7.16
C GLN A 20 -7.39 -16.13 7.30
N THR A 21 -7.56 -15.66 8.54
CA THR A 21 -7.87 -14.25 8.80
C THR A 21 -6.58 -13.49 9.06
N VAL A 22 -6.34 -12.45 8.28
CA VAL A 22 -5.18 -11.56 8.39
C VAL A 22 -5.65 -10.21 8.93
N ASP A 23 -4.93 -9.69 9.91
CA ASP A 23 -5.12 -8.35 10.45
C ASP A 23 -4.17 -7.38 9.73
N PHE A 24 -4.67 -6.74 8.67
CA PHE A 24 -3.85 -5.88 7.83
C PHE A 24 -3.46 -4.56 8.52
N ASP A 25 -4.24 -4.11 9.50
CA ASP A 25 -3.86 -2.96 10.32
C ASP A 25 -2.67 -3.30 11.20
N ALA A 26 -2.65 -4.51 11.78
CA ALA A 26 -1.49 -4.99 12.52
C ALA A 26 -0.26 -5.16 11.61
N VAL A 27 -0.43 -5.69 10.40
CA VAL A 27 0.68 -5.80 9.40
C VAL A 27 1.25 -4.42 9.07
N TYR A 28 0.40 -3.43 8.83
CA TYR A 28 0.85 -2.08 8.56
C TYR A 28 1.64 -1.48 9.73
N ALA A 29 1.05 -1.48 10.92
CA ALA A 29 1.62 -0.81 12.10
C ALA A 29 2.88 -1.49 12.63
N SER A 30 2.96 -2.83 12.54
CA SER A 30 4.08 -3.59 13.13
C SER A 30 5.21 -3.90 12.15
N LEU A 31 4.95 -3.90 10.84
CA LEU A 31 5.92 -4.31 9.83
C LEU A 31 6.21 -3.19 8.82
N ILE A 32 5.19 -2.73 8.09
CA ILE A 32 5.40 -1.87 6.91
C ILE A 32 5.80 -0.45 7.33
N GLN A 33 5.02 0.18 8.21
CA GLN A 33 5.26 1.54 8.69
C GLN A 33 6.65 1.70 9.33
N PRO A 34 7.10 0.85 10.29
CA PRO A 34 8.43 0.98 10.87
C PRO A 34 9.55 0.69 9.86
N ALA A 35 9.36 -0.23 8.90
CA ALA A 35 10.36 -0.51 7.87
C ALA A 35 10.57 0.70 6.93
N ILE A 36 9.49 1.36 6.52
CA ILE A 36 9.56 2.58 5.72
C ILE A 36 10.28 3.71 6.49
N ALA A 37 9.93 3.89 7.77
CA ALA A 37 10.56 4.89 8.61
C ALA A 37 12.06 4.61 8.82
N ALA A 38 12.44 3.34 9.02
CA ALA A 38 13.83 2.90 9.15
C ALA A 38 14.65 3.13 7.87
N ALA A 39 14.01 3.06 6.70
CA ALA A 39 14.61 3.42 5.42
C ALA A 39 14.72 4.93 5.17
N GLY A 40 14.36 5.78 6.14
CA GLY A 40 14.47 7.24 6.04
C GLY A 40 13.35 7.91 5.25
N MET A 41 12.25 7.20 4.99
CA MET A 41 11.11 7.68 4.21
C MET A 41 9.91 7.99 5.11
N GLU A 42 8.89 8.63 4.56
CA GLU A 42 7.63 8.92 5.25
C GLU A 42 6.50 8.02 4.71
N PRO A 43 5.92 7.13 5.53
CA PRO A 43 4.87 6.22 5.11
C PRO A 43 3.56 6.98 4.90
N LEU A 44 2.81 6.58 3.88
CA LEU A 44 1.47 7.06 3.63
C LEU A 44 0.58 5.90 3.21
N ARG A 45 -0.39 5.52 4.04
CA ARG A 45 -1.38 4.51 3.70
C ARG A 45 -2.58 5.14 3.00
N ALA A 46 -3.15 4.43 2.03
CA ALA A 46 -4.23 4.94 1.19
C ALA A 46 -5.50 5.39 1.95
N ASP A 47 -5.74 4.90 3.17
CA ASP A 47 -6.90 5.21 4.01
C ASP A 47 -6.68 6.32 5.05
N GLU A 48 -5.43 6.76 5.27
CA GLU A 48 -5.10 7.84 6.21
C GLU A 48 -5.44 9.23 5.64
N GLU A 49 -5.65 9.35 4.33
CA GLU A 49 -6.12 10.57 3.68
C GLU A 49 -7.65 10.61 3.57
N ALA A 50 -8.31 10.84 4.69
CA ALA A 50 -9.73 11.21 4.72
C ALA A 50 -9.93 12.67 4.25
N VAL A 51 -9.59 12.99 2.99
CA VAL A 51 -9.92 14.29 2.39
C VAL A 51 -11.23 14.14 1.62
N GLY A 52 -12.30 14.76 2.14
CA GLY A 52 -13.62 14.77 1.53
C GLY A 52 -13.59 15.22 0.07
N GLY A 53 -13.86 14.29 -0.84
CA GLY A 53 -13.85 14.48 -2.28
C GLY A 53 -14.05 13.13 -3.00
N MET A 54 -14.16 13.13 -4.33
CA MET A 54 -14.21 11.88 -5.11
C MET A 54 -12.95 11.05 -4.80
N ILE A 55 -13.15 9.95 -4.07
CA ILE A 55 -12.15 9.04 -3.45
C ILE A 55 -10.99 8.67 -4.38
N HIS A 56 -11.23 8.67 -5.69
CA HIS A 56 -10.29 8.24 -6.70
C HIS A 56 -9.16 9.23 -7.03
N LYS A 57 -9.37 10.56 -6.95
CA LYS A 57 -8.36 11.54 -7.41
C LYS A 57 -7.07 11.56 -6.55
N PRO A 58 -7.16 11.67 -5.21
CA PRO A 58 -5.96 11.75 -4.36
C PRO A 58 -5.12 10.47 -4.41
N MET A 59 -5.79 9.31 -4.44
CA MET A 59 -5.14 8.01 -4.52
C MET A 59 -4.30 7.84 -5.80
N TYR A 60 -4.84 8.23 -6.96
CA TYR A 60 -4.09 8.20 -8.22
C TYR A 60 -2.95 9.20 -8.27
N GLU A 61 -3.14 10.39 -7.70
CA GLU A 61 -2.07 11.38 -7.56
C GLU A 61 -0.91 10.82 -6.74
N ARG A 62 -1.17 10.13 -5.62
CA ARG A 62 -0.10 9.49 -4.82
C ARG A 62 0.62 8.38 -5.57
N LEU A 63 -0.10 7.55 -6.32
CA LEU A 63 0.52 6.51 -7.18
C LEU A 63 1.45 7.09 -8.24
N ILE A 64 1.20 8.32 -8.70
CA ILE A 64 2.03 9.01 -9.71
C ILE A 64 3.17 9.79 -9.04
N LEU A 65 2.89 10.45 -7.92
CA LEU A 65 3.76 11.47 -7.31
C LEU A 65 4.69 10.94 -6.23
N CYS A 66 4.35 9.85 -5.53
CA CYS A 66 5.26 9.29 -4.53
C CYS A 66 6.49 8.65 -5.19
N ASP A 67 7.66 8.94 -4.64
CA ASP A 67 8.93 8.42 -5.15
C ASP A 67 9.02 6.90 -4.95
N TYR A 68 8.45 6.38 -3.87
CA TYR A 68 8.45 4.96 -3.53
C TYR A 68 7.05 4.43 -3.25
N ALA A 69 6.87 3.12 -3.41
CA ALA A 69 5.64 2.43 -3.04
C ALA A 69 5.90 1.03 -2.46
N VAL A 70 5.04 0.60 -1.55
CA VAL A 70 4.94 -0.76 -1.04
C VAL A 70 3.56 -1.31 -1.35
N ALA A 71 3.50 -2.49 -1.98
CA ALA A 71 2.28 -3.16 -2.39
C ALA A 71 2.11 -4.49 -1.66
N ASP A 72 1.09 -4.65 -0.83
CA ASP A 72 0.77 -5.93 -0.18
C ASP A 72 -0.25 -6.71 -1.01
N LEU A 73 0.22 -7.78 -1.66
CA LEU A 73 -0.56 -8.64 -2.53
C LEU A 73 -1.23 -9.80 -1.78
N THR A 74 -1.09 -9.86 -0.45
CA THR A 74 -1.65 -10.92 0.38
C THR A 74 -3.17 -10.99 0.22
N GLY A 75 -3.68 -12.18 -0.04
CA GLY A 75 -5.10 -12.42 -0.25
C GLY A 75 -5.65 -11.96 -1.61
N ALA A 76 -4.78 -11.59 -2.55
CA ALA A 76 -5.11 -11.33 -3.96
C ALA A 76 -6.22 -10.28 -4.16
N ASN A 77 -6.14 -9.17 -3.42
CA ASN A 77 -7.13 -8.09 -3.52
C ASN A 77 -7.08 -7.42 -4.90
N ALA A 78 -8.19 -7.48 -5.64
CA ALA A 78 -8.30 -6.93 -7.00
C ALA A 78 -8.00 -5.43 -7.09
N ASN A 79 -8.35 -4.65 -6.05
CA ASN A 79 -8.08 -3.21 -6.04
C ASN A 79 -6.57 -2.94 -5.96
N VAL A 80 -5.86 -3.69 -5.11
CA VAL A 80 -4.40 -3.55 -4.98
C VAL A 80 -3.70 -3.92 -6.29
N PHE A 81 -4.18 -4.96 -6.99
CA PHE A 81 -3.65 -5.29 -8.32
C PHE A 81 -3.90 -4.18 -9.35
N TYR A 82 -5.07 -3.54 -9.33
CA TYR A 82 -5.37 -2.43 -10.21
C TYR A 82 -4.43 -1.24 -9.96
N GLU A 83 -4.24 -0.86 -8.69
CA GLU A 83 -3.33 0.21 -8.27
C GLU A 83 -1.88 -0.10 -8.64
N LEU A 84 -1.43 -1.34 -8.42
CA LEU A 84 -0.10 -1.81 -8.82
C LEU A 84 0.09 -1.73 -10.35
N GLY A 85 -0.91 -2.14 -11.12
CA GLY A 85 -0.87 -2.04 -12.58
C GLY A 85 -0.73 -0.60 -13.06
N LEU A 86 -1.49 0.32 -12.47
CA LEU A 86 -1.36 1.75 -12.74
C LEU A 86 0.04 2.25 -12.36
N ARG A 87 0.52 1.92 -11.15
CA ARG A 87 1.85 2.31 -10.66
C ARG A 87 2.93 1.84 -11.64
N HIS A 88 2.93 0.58 -12.05
CA HIS A 88 3.90 0.07 -13.01
C HIS A 88 3.83 0.77 -14.37
N GLY A 89 2.63 1.17 -14.81
CA GLY A 89 2.45 1.93 -16.05
C GLY A 89 3.07 3.33 -16.00
N VAL A 90 2.97 4.03 -14.87
CA VAL A 90 3.44 5.43 -14.73
C VAL A 90 4.83 5.56 -14.08
N ARG A 91 5.22 4.57 -13.28
CA ARG A 91 6.43 4.51 -12.43
C ARG A 91 6.91 3.05 -12.33
N PRO A 92 7.61 2.54 -13.36
CA PRO A 92 7.99 1.13 -13.45
C PRO A 92 9.07 0.68 -12.45
N ALA A 93 9.70 1.61 -11.73
CA ALA A 93 10.69 1.33 -10.70
C ALA A 93 10.16 1.72 -9.31
N THR A 94 10.98 1.50 -8.28
CA THR A 94 10.75 1.97 -6.89
C THR A 94 9.48 1.46 -6.20
N THR A 95 8.95 0.32 -6.66
CA THR A 95 7.82 -0.36 -6.04
C THR A 95 8.28 -1.69 -5.47
N VAL A 96 8.07 -1.90 -4.17
CA VAL A 96 8.37 -3.15 -3.47
C VAL A 96 7.06 -3.91 -3.26
N MET A 97 7.01 -5.17 -3.68
CA MET A 97 5.84 -6.04 -3.49
C MET A 97 6.08 -6.97 -2.30
N LEU A 98 5.05 -7.14 -1.48
CA LEU A 98 5.01 -8.06 -0.35
C LEU A 98 3.91 -9.11 -0.59
N PHE A 99 4.14 -10.32 -0.10
CA PHE A 99 3.15 -11.38 -0.10
C PHE A 99 3.38 -12.27 1.13
N GLY A 100 2.35 -12.43 1.97
CA GLY A 100 2.37 -13.35 3.09
C GLY A 100 2.06 -14.78 2.64
N GLU A 101 3.02 -15.68 2.83
CA GLU A 101 2.84 -17.12 2.64
C GLU A 101 2.47 -17.81 3.96
N LYS A 102 1.90 -19.03 3.86
CA LYS A 102 1.56 -19.89 5.01
C LYS A 102 2.79 -20.57 5.60
#